data_AF-A0A1Y1UQE1-F1
#
_entry.id   AF-A0A1Y1UQE1-F1
#
_cell.length_a   1.000
_cell.length_b   1.000
_cell.length_c   1.000
_cell.angle_alpha   90.00
_cell.angle_beta   90.00
_cell.angle_gamma   90.00
#
_symmetry.space_group_name_H-M   'P 1'
#
loop_
_entity.id
_entity.type
_entity.pdbx_description
1 polymer ?
#
loop_
_entity_poly.entity_id
_entity_poly.type
_entity_poly.pdbx_seq_one_letter_code
_entity_poly.pdbx_strand_id
1 'polypeptide(L)'
;MSVFSCHVQTMATKGIGKILVVVSCLMLLHAAYSTYEYLSTLKALGHREATTTLPQSIVVEAVLSLLLFVPSIAISSSPLRDVTYRGEMATRSIDDADARMGFLALSPRGRALFGQSQKD
;
A
#
# COMPACT_ATOMS: atom_id res chain seq x y z
N MET A 1 5.50 -8.20 -25.05
CA MET A 1 5.06 -6.79 -24.96
C MET A 1 3.87 -6.55 -24.02
N SER A 2 3.00 -7.54 -23.75
CA SER A 2 1.86 -7.36 -22.81
C SER A 2 2.26 -7.23 -21.32
N VAL A 3 3.31 -7.94 -20.88
CA VAL A 3 3.76 -7.95 -19.46
C VAL A 3 4.31 -6.60 -18.99
N PHE A 4 5.02 -5.87 -19.86
CA PHE A 4 5.57 -4.54 -19.54
C PHE A 4 4.46 -3.48 -19.39
N SER A 5 3.42 -3.56 -20.22
CA SER A 5 2.25 -2.68 -20.13
C SER A 5 1.45 -2.93 -18.84
N CYS A 6 1.27 -4.20 -18.47
CA CYS A 6 0.61 -4.57 -17.21
C CYS A 6 1.38 -4.07 -15.97
N HIS A 7 2.71 -4.18 -15.96
CA HIS A 7 3.54 -3.79 -14.82
C HIS A 7 3.61 -2.25 -14.62
N VAL A 8 3.62 -1.48 -15.72
CA VAL A 8 3.50 -0.01 -15.68
C VAL A 8 2.10 0.41 -15.24
N GLN A 9 1.04 -0.27 -15.72
CA GLN A 9 -0.33 -0.03 -15.28
C GLN A 9 -0.49 -0.25 -13.77
N THR A 10 0.16 -1.27 -13.19
CA THR A 10 0.10 -1.54 -11.73
C THR A 10 0.89 -0.52 -10.92
N MET A 11 2.01 -0.01 -11.45
CA MET A 11 2.82 1.01 -10.77
C MET A 11 2.10 2.37 -10.76
N ALA A 12 1.50 2.76 -11.88
CA ALA A 12 0.73 3.99 -12.01
C ALA A 12 -0.53 3.97 -11.12
N THR A 13 -1.28 2.88 -11.12
CA THR A 13 -2.48 2.74 -10.26
C THR A 13 -2.15 2.69 -8.77
N LYS A 14 -1.02 2.07 -8.36
CA LYS A 14 -0.53 2.13 -6.98
C LYS A 14 -0.14 3.55 -6.56
N GLY A 15 0.52 4.31 -7.43
CA GLY A 15 0.88 5.70 -7.16
C GLY A 15 -0.35 6.59 -6.96
N ILE A 16 -1.32 6.44 -7.87
CA ILE A 16 -2.63 7.12 -7.80
C ILE A 16 -3.35 6.74 -6.50
N GLY A 17 -3.45 5.45 -6.17
CA GLY A 17 -4.09 4.99 -4.93
C GLY A 17 -3.48 5.62 -3.67
N LYS A 18 -2.15 5.70 -3.59
CA LYS A 18 -1.47 6.37 -2.46
C LYS A 18 -1.81 7.86 -2.37
N ILE A 19 -1.84 8.56 -3.48
CA ILE A 19 -2.21 9.99 -3.52
C ILE A 19 -3.65 10.17 -3.06
N LEU A 20 -4.58 9.35 -3.55
CA LEU A 20 -5.98 9.39 -3.12
C LEU A 20 -6.16 9.10 -1.63
N VAL A 21 -5.38 8.17 -1.06
CA VAL A 21 -5.38 7.90 0.39
C VAL A 21 -4.93 9.13 1.18
N VAL A 22 -3.86 9.80 0.74
CA VAL A 22 -3.36 11.03 1.38
C VAL A 22 -4.42 12.14 1.31
N VAL A 23 -5.01 12.37 0.14
CA VAL A 23 -6.07 13.37 -0.05
C VAL A 23 -7.29 13.07 0.82
N SER A 24 -7.73 11.81 0.89
CA SER A 24 -8.85 11.40 1.78
C SER A 24 -8.55 11.67 3.24
N CYS A 25 -7.31 11.40 3.67
CA CYS A 25 -6.89 11.64 5.05
C CYS A 25 -6.89 13.15 5.38
N LEU A 26 -6.39 13.99 4.47
CA LEU A 26 -6.44 15.45 4.62
C LEU A 26 -7.88 15.98 4.68
N MET A 27 -8.78 15.47 3.83
CA MET A 27 -10.21 15.81 3.89
C MET A 27 -10.86 15.40 5.21
N LEU A 28 -10.56 14.20 5.72
CA LEU A 28 -11.07 13.74 7.01
C LEU A 28 -10.53 14.60 8.17
N LEU A 29 -9.25 14.98 8.13
CA LEU A 29 -8.65 15.89 9.10
C LEU A 29 -9.28 17.29 9.03
N HIS A 30 -9.60 17.78 7.84
CA HIS A 30 -10.30 19.05 7.64
C HIS A 30 -11.70 19.04 8.26
N ALA A 31 -12.46 17.95 8.05
CA ALA A 31 -13.76 17.75 8.67
C ALA A 31 -13.63 17.65 10.21
N ALA A 32 -12.62 16.93 10.71
CA ALA A 32 -12.36 16.82 12.15
C ALA A 32 -12.01 18.18 12.77
N TYR A 33 -11.16 18.98 12.13
CA TYR A 33 -10.84 20.34 12.59
C TYR A 33 -12.09 21.24 12.60
N SER A 34 -12.91 21.16 11.56
CA SER A 34 -14.18 21.90 11.48
C SER A 34 -15.14 21.53 12.61
N THR A 35 -15.27 20.23 12.94
CA THR A 35 -16.06 19.80 14.11
C THR A 35 -15.49 20.34 15.42
N TYR A 36 -14.16 20.36 15.56
CA TYR A 36 -13.50 20.85 16.76
C TYR A 36 -13.75 22.34 16.98
N GLU A 37 -13.55 23.17 15.94
CA GLU A 37 -13.84 24.60 15.95
C GLU A 37 -15.30 24.86 16.35
N TYR A 38 -16.24 24.17 15.68
CA TYR A 38 -17.67 24.30 15.96
C TYR A 38 -18.04 23.93 17.42
N LEU A 39 -17.50 22.83 17.95
CA LEU A 39 -17.79 22.41 19.32
C LEU A 39 -17.08 23.29 20.36
N SER A 40 -15.90 23.82 20.05
CA SER A 40 -15.15 24.69 20.96
C SER A 40 -15.84 26.06 21.12
N THR A 41 -16.38 26.62 20.03
CA THR A 41 -17.14 27.88 20.05
C THR A 41 -18.45 27.74 20.81
N LEU A 42 -19.19 26.64 20.60
CA LEU A 42 -20.41 26.33 21.37
C LEU A 42 -20.13 26.21 22.87
N LYS A 43 -19.00 25.60 23.26
CA LYS A 43 -18.58 25.52 24.66
C LYS A 43 -18.25 26.89 25.24
N ALA A 44 -17.58 27.75 24.47
CA ALA A 44 -17.24 29.11 24.93
C ALA A 44 -18.49 30.00 25.11
N LEU A 45 -19.54 29.78 24.29
CA LEU A 45 -20.80 30.54 24.34
C LEU A 45 -21.79 30.04 25.41
N GLY A 46 -21.46 28.97 26.14
CA GLY A 46 -22.34 28.37 27.15
C GLY A 46 -23.61 27.70 26.60
N HIS A 47 -23.79 27.68 25.27
CA HIS A 47 -24.98 27.15 24.58
C HIS A 47 -24.85 25.64 24.29
N ARG A 48 -24.66 24.84 25.35
CA ARG A 48 -24.44 23.39 25.21
C ARG A 48 -25.66 22.63 24.67
N GLU A 49 -26.85 23.21 24.79
CA GLU A 49 -28.13 22.50 24.55
C GLU A 49 -28.93 23.02 23.34
N ALA A 50 -28.62 24.23 22.84
CA ALA A 50 -29.40 24.85 21.77
C ALA A 50 -29.07 24.30 20.38
N THR A 51 -28.00 23.50 20.23
CA THR A 51 -27.59 22.96 18.94
C THR A 51 -27.06 21.55 19.10
N THR A 52 -27.96 20.65 19.52
CA THR A 52 -27.73 19.19 19.62
C THR A 52 -27.29 18.57 18.28
N THR A 53 -27.49 19.27 17.17
CA THR A 53 -27.18 18.81 15.81
C THR A 53 -25.96 19.52 15.24
N LEU A 54 -25.01 18.74 14.71
CA LEU A 54 -23.94 19.29 13.89
C LEU A 54 -24.52 19.81 12.56
N PRO A 55 -23.96 20.90 11.99
CA PRO A 55 -24.36 21.37 10.68
C PRO A 55 -24.13 20.27 9.64
N GLN A 56 -25.12 20.07 8.77
CA GLN A 56 -25.13 18.98 7.79
C GLN A 56 -23.93 19.03 6.83
N SER A 57 -23.36 20.21 6.58
CA SER A 57 -22.16 20.38 5.74
C SER A 57 -20.96 19.57 6.26
N ILE A 58 -20.68 19.64 7.56
CA ILE A 58 -19.54 18.92 8.17
C ILE A 58 -19.79 17.41 8.18
N VAL A 59 -21.04 17.00 8.41
CA VAL A 59 -21.43 15.58 8.36
C VAL A 59 -21.23 15.02 6.95
N VAL A 60 -21.66 15.74 5.92
CA VAL A 60 -21.48 15.34 4.52
C VAL A 60 -20.01 15.27 4.15
N GLU A 61 -19.19 16.23 4.59
CA GLU A 61 -17.75 16.24 4.33
C GLU A 61 -17.03 15.05 4.98
N ALA A 62 -17.37 14.72 6.23
CA ALA A 62 -16.85 13.54 6.92
C ALA A 62 -17.28 12.23 6.23
N VAL A 63 -18.56 12.10 5.86
CA VAL A 63 -19.06 10.91 5.14
C VAL A 63 -18.41 10.77 3.77
N LEU A 64 -18.24 11.87 3.03
CA LEU A 64 -17.59 11.87 1.73
C LEU A 64 -16.11 11.47 1.85
N SER A 65 -15.40 11.99 2.86
CA SER A 65 -14.00 11.62 3.11
C SER A 65 -13.85 10.13 3.42
N LEU A 66 -14.79 9.54 4.17
CA LEU A 66 -14.82 8.11 4.47
C LEU A 66 -15.13 7.28 3.22
N LEU A 67 -16.13 7.69 2.44
CA LEU A 67 -16.51 7.03 1.18
C LEU A 67 -15.39 7.07 0.14
N LEU A 68 -14.55 8.11 0.15
CA LEU A 68 -13.39 8.20 -0.72
C LEU A 68 -12.21 7.37 -0.19
N PHE A 69 -12.03 7.30 1.13
CA PHE A 69 -10.94 6.56 1.75
C PHE A 69 -11.01 5.04 1.49
N VAL A 70 -12.20 4.43 1.62
CA VAL A 70 -12.40 2.98 1.46
C VAL A 70 -11.96 2.45 0.08
N PRO A 71 -12.41 3.00 -1.06
CA PRO A 71 -11.94 2.57 -2.37
C PRO A 71 -10.48 2.96 -2.62
N SER A 72 -10.03 4.09 -2.06
CA SER A 72 -8.63 4.53 -2.22
C SER A 72 -7.64 3.53 -1.64
N ILE A 73 -7.92 3.01 -0.43
CA ILE A 73 -7.05 2.03 0.21
C ILE A 73 -7.11 0.66 -0.49
N ALA A 74 -8.28 0.30 -1.04
CA ALA A 74 -8.42 -0.92 -1.85
C ALA A 74 -7.54 -0.86 -3.11
N ILE A 75 -7.54 0.27 -3.83
CA ILE A 75 -6.70 0.47 -5.02
C ILE A 75 -5.20 0.52 -4.68
N SER A 76 -4.86 1.05 -3.50
CA SER A 76 -3.46 1.09 -3.04
C SER A 76 -2.91 -0.28 -2.63
N SER A 77 -3.75 -1.30 -2.44
CA SER A 77 -3.32 -2.62 -1.97
C SER A 77 -2.52 -3.39 -3.04
N SER A 78 -1.65 -4.30 -2.58
CA SER A 78 -0.91 -5.18 -3.50
C SER A 78 -1.84 -6.26 -4.07
N PRO A 79 -1.65 -6.69 -5.33
CA PRO A 79 -2.41 -7.83 -5.86
C PRO A 79 -2.24 -9.06 -4.97
N LEU A 80 -3.31 -9.84 -4.85
CA LEU A 80 -3.29 -11.12 -4.16
C LEU A 80 -2.28 -12.05 -4.86
N ARG A 81 -1.37 -12.63 -4.10
CA ARG A 81 -0.51 -13.72 -4.59
C ARG A 81 -1.31 -15.01 -4.62
N ASP A 82 -1.05 -15.83 -5.63
CA ASP A 82 -1.56 -17.18 -5.67
C ASP A 82 -0.94 -18.01 -4.53
N VAL A 83 -1.77 -18.83 -3.88
CA VAL A 83 -1.37 -19.73 -2.79
C VAL A 83 -1.15 -21.16 -3.30
N THR A 84 -1.48 -21.46 -4.55
CA THR A 84 -1.30 -22.81 -5.08
C THR A 84 0.16 -23.14 -5.27
N TYR A 85 0.60 -24.23 -4.63
CA TYR A 85 1.95 -24.77 -4.78
C TYR A 85 2.29 -25.08 -6.25
N ARG A 86 1.29 -25.51 -7.04
CA ARG A 86 1.46 -25.75 -8.48
C ARG A 86 1.76 -24.46 -9.25
N GLY A 87 1.06 -23.36 -8.96
CA GLY A 87 1.29 -22.07 -9.61
C GLY A 87 2.66 -21.49 -9.26
N GLU A 88 3.10 -21.68 -8.02
CA GLU A 88 4.43 -21.26 -7.55
C GLU A 88 5.55 -22.08 -8.20
N MET A 89 5.43 -23.41 -8.19
CA MET A 89 6.42 -24.33 -8.78
C MET A 89 6.55 -24.20 -10.29
N ALA A 90 5.52 -23.73 -11.00
CA ALA A 90 5.60 -23.47 -12.45
C ALA A 90 6.54 -22.31 -12.81
N THR A 91 6.84 -21.42 -11.86
CA THR A 91 7.73 -20.27 -12.09
C THR A 91 9.19 -20.52 -11.74
N ARG A 92 9.50 -21.61 -11.04
CA ARG A 92 10.86 -21.97 -10.63
C ARG A 92 11.56 -22.80 -11.70
N SER A 93 12.86 -22.57 -11.90
CA SER A 93 13.68 -23.37 -12.81
C SER A 93 14.19 -24.64 -12.12
N ILE A 94 14.49 -25.67 -12.92
CA ILE A 94 15.07 -26.94 -12.43
C ILE A 94 16.43 -26.70 -11.79
N ASP A 95 17.22 -25.77 -12.32
CA ASP A 95 18.54 -25.43 -11.78
C ASP A 95 18.47 -24.88 -10.35
N ASP A 96 17.41 -24.14 -10.00
CA ASP A 96 17.23 -23.60 -8.65
C ASP A 96 16.89 -24.70 -7.64
N ALA A 97 16.17 -25.73 -8.08
CA ALA A 97 15.88 -26.92 -7.28
C ALA A 97 17.08 -27.88 -7.18
N ASP A 98 17.87 -28.00 -8.25
CA ASP A 98 19.00 -28.93 -8.37
C ASP A 98 20.30 -28.38 -7.78
N ALA A 99 20.41 -27.05 -7.58
CA ALA A 99 21.59 -26.41 -7.01
C ALA A 99 21.99 -26.96 -5.63
N ARG A 100 21.06 -27.60 -4.90
CA ARG A 100 21.27 -28.31 -3.62
C ARG A 100 22.33 -27.65 -2.75
N MET A 101 22.14 -26.36 -2.46
CA MET A 101 23.16 -25.50 -1.83
C MET A 101 23.68 -26.04 -0.48
N GLY A 102 22.87 -26.82 0.24
CA GLY A 102 23.29 -27.49 1.49
C GLY A 102 24.29 -28.63 1.31
N PHE A 103 24.52 -29.11 0.08
CA PHE A 103 25.45 -30.20 -0.26
C PHE A 103 26.47 -29.77 -1.31
N LEU A 104 26.73 -28.47 -1.43
CA LEU A 104 27.56 -27.94 -2.50
C LEU A 104 29.03 -28.35 -2.30
N ALA A 105 29.52 -29.28 -3.11
CA ALA A 105 30.92 -29.64 -3.16
C ALA A 105 31.67 -28.67 -4.09
N LEU A 106 32.48 -27.78 -3.50
CA LEU A 106 33.30 -26.84 -4.27
C LEU A 106 34.33 -27.61 -5.11
N SER A 107 34.15 -27.59 -6.43
CA SER A 107 35.09 -28.27 -7.33
C SER A 107 36.42 -27.52 -7.44
N PRO A 108 37.56 -28.22 -7.51
CA PRO A 108 38.87 -27.59 -7.73
C PRO A 108 38.94 -26.78 -9.03
N ARG A 109 38.14 -27.16 -10.04
CA ARG A 109 38.05 -26.47 -11.34
C ARG A 109 37.40 -25.09 -11.23
N GLY A 110 36.33 -24.97 -10.43
CA GLY A 110 35.70 -23.67 -10.14
C GLY A 110 36.67 -22.72 -9.43
N ARG A 111 37.48 -23.24 -8.51
CA ARG A 111 38.53 -22.47 -7.81
C ARG A 111 39.64 -21.99 -8.74
N ALA A 112 40.04 -22.79 -9.72
CA ALA A 112 41.06 -22.41 -10.69
C ALA A 112 40.59 -21.30 -11.66
N LEU A 113 39.30 -21.27 -11.99
CA LEU A 113 38.72 -20.29 -12.91
C LEU A 113 38.36 -18.96 -12.22
N PHE A 114 37.79 -19.00 -11.02
CA PHE A 114 37.23 -17.81 -10.35
C PHE A 114 37.98 -17.38 -9.07
N GLY A 115 38.90 -18.21 -8.55
CA GLY A 115 39.60 -17.94 -7.28
C GLY A 115 40.62 -16.80 -7.33
N GLN A 116 41.03 -16.36 -8.52
CA GLN A 116 41.95 -15.23 -8.71
C GLN A 116 41.25 -13.86 -8.75
N SER A 117 39.92 -13.83 -8.83
CA SER A 117 39.13 -12.59 -8.94
C SER A 117 38.66 -12.04 -7.59
N GLN A 118 38.88 -12.78 -6.49
CA GLN A 118 38.48 -12.41 -5.13
C GLN A 118 39.73 -12.06 -4.33
N LYS A 119 40.32 -10.91 -4.64
CA LYS A 119 41.49 -10.36 -3.93
C LYS A 119 41.34 -8.85 -3.75
N ASP A 120 40.25 -8.43 -3.11
CA ASP A 120 40.04 -7.10 -2.51
C ASP A 120 39.09 -7.23 -1.31
#